data_AF-A0A3R7E8E2-F1
#
_entry.id   AF-A0A3R7E8E2-F1
#
_cell.length_a   1.000
_cell.length_b   1.000
_cell.length_c   1.000
_cell.angle_alpha   90.00
_cell.angle_beta   90.00
_cell.angle_gamma   90.00
#
_symmetry.space_group_name_H-M   'P 1'
#
loop_
_entity.id
_entity.type
_entity.pdbx_description
1 polymer ?
#
loop_
_entity_poly.entity_id
_entity_poly.type
_entity_poly.pdbx_seq_one_letter_code
_entity_poly.pdbx_strand_id
1 'polypeptide(L)' 'MKEPGLDGRHRNEDGRIRQKRSDTENQNLPKPIPGFPPKTTLDQMRRETGKTSEKGIRDAVKPKK' A
#
# COMPACT_ATOMS: atom_id res chain seq x y z
N MET A 1 -23.92 0.66 -10.42
CA MET A 1 -22.56 1.08 -10.86
C MET A 1 -21.57 0.58 -9.82
N LYS A 2 -20.53 -0.17 -10.21
CA LYS A 2 -19.51 -0.65 -9.25
C LYS A 2 -18.73 0.56 -8.73
N GLU A 3 -18.89 0.87 -7.46
CA GLU A 3 -18.22 2.00 -6.79
C GLU A 3 -16.70 1.94 -7.00
N PRO A 4 -16.03 3.08 -7.19
CA PRO A 4 -14.57 3.10 -7.20
C PRO A 4 -14.07 2.55 -5.86
N GLY A 5 -13.16 1.57 -5.90
CA GLY A 5 -12.51 1.11 -4.68
C GLY A 5 -11.72 2.25 -4.04
N LEU A 6 -11.40 2.11 -2.74
CA LEU A 6 -10.57 3.08 -2.02
C LEU A 6 -9.32 3.43 -2.88
N ASP A 7 -9.13 4.73 -3.09
CA ASP A 7 -8.04 5.31 -3.91
C ASP A 7 -8.08 4.98 -5.42
N GLY A 8 -9.25 4.75 -6.01
CA GLY A 8 -9.40 4.50 -7.46
C GLY A 8 -8.96 3.10 -7.88
N ARG A 9 -8.79 2.18 -6.92
CA ARG A 9 -8.41 0.79 -7.19
C ARG A 9 -9.62 -0.05 -7.60
N HIS A 10 -9.46 -0.90 -8.60
CA HIS A 10 -10.49 -1.89 -8.94
C HIS A 10 -10.66 -2.91 -7.80
N ARG A 11 -11.92 -3.15 -7.41
CA ARG A 11 -12.32 -4.27 -6.55
C ARG A 11 -12.24 -5.56 -7.38
N ASN A 12 -11.85 -6.66 -6.74
CA ASN A 12 -11.97 -8.02 -7.25
C ASN A 12 -13.46 -8.41 -7.38
N GLU A 13 -13.74 -9.57 -7.98
CA GLU A 13 -15.11 -10.12 -8.09
C GLU A 13 -15.77 -10.34 -6.72
N ASP A 14 -14.99 -10.64 -5.68
CA ASP A 14 -15.43 -10.78 -4.28
C ASP A 14 -15.61 -9.43 -3.56
N GLY A 15 -15.45 -8.30 -4.26
CA GLY A 15 -15.58 -6.96 -3.70
C GLY A 15 -14.37 -6.46 -2.92
N ARG A 16 -13.31 -7.27 -2.74
CA ARG A 16 -12.08 -6.85 -2.04
C ARG A 16 -11.15 -6.09 -2.97
N ILE A 17 -10.43 -5.10 -2.46
CA ILE A 17 -9.49 -4.36 -3.30
C ILE A 17 -8.24 -5.20 -3.56
N ARG A 18 -7.88 -5.43 -4.83
CA ARG A 18 -6.67 -6.18 -5.21
C ARG A 18 -5.43 -5.54 -4.59
N GLN A 19 -4.80 -6.17 -3.60
CA GLN A 19 -3.55 -5.67 -3.02
C GLN A 19 -2.44 -5.74 -4.07
N LYS A 20 -1.54 -4.75 -4.08
CA LYS A 20 -0.29 -4.85 -4.84
C LYS A 20 0.52 -6.03 -4.31
N ARG A 21 1.26 -6.69 -5.21
CA ARG A 21 2.05 -7.87 -4.86
C ARG A 21 3.08 -7.52 -3.78
N SER A 22 3.34 -8.47 -2.88
CA SER A 22 4.26 -8.27 -1.75
C SER A 22 5.70 -7.96 -2.18
N ASP A 23 6.12 -8.44 -3.34
CA ASP A 23 7.44 -8.20 -3.95
C ASP A 23 7.58 -6.82 -4.63
N THR A 24 6.53 -5.99 -4.65
CA THR A 24 6.62 -4.65 -5.24
C THR A 24 7.54 -3.78 -4.39
N GLU A 25 8.61 -3.26 -4.98
CA GLU A 25 9.53 -2.32 -4.35
C GLU A 25 8.95 -0.90 -4.23
N ASN A 26 9.39 -0.15 -3.24
CA ASN A 26 8.93 1.22 -2.95
C ASN A 26 9.04 2.16 -4.16
N GLN A 27 10.12 2.05 -4.91
CA GLN A 27 10.37 2.85 -6.11
C GLN A 27 9.37 2.58 -7.24
N ASN A 28 8.78 1.38 -7.27
CA ASN A 28 7.80 0.99 -8.28
C ASN A 28 6.36 1.34 -7.87
N LEU A 29 6.17 1.93 -6.69
CA LEU A 29 4.89 2.47 -6.27
C LEU A 29 4.62 3.78 -7.03
N PRO A 30 3.37 4.04 -7.44
CA PRO A 30 3.01 5.30 -8.10
C PRO A 30 3.34 6.52 -7.24
N LYS A 31 3.39 6.34 -5.91
CA LYS A 31 3.93 7.32 -4.97
C LYS A 31 4.74 6.57 -3.91
N PRO A 32 6.08 6.66 -3.93
CA PRO A 32 6.92 6.06 -2.90
C PRO A 32 6.49 6.47 -1.49
N ILE A 33 6.58 5.54 -0.55
CA ILE A 33 6.28 5.75 0.85
C ILE A 33 7.53 6.37 1.50
N PRO A 34 7.43 7.60 2.02
CA PRO A 34 8.56 8.24 2.71
C PRO A 34 8.91 7.44 3.96
N GLY A 35 10.18 7.41 4.35
CA GLY A 35 10.68 6.61 5.47
C GLY A 35 11.15 5.20 5.12
N PHE A 36 10.86 4.73 3.89
CA PHE A 36 11.38 3.46 3.39
C PHE A 36 12.36 3.65 2.22
N PRO A 37 13.46 2.88 2.16
CA PRO A 37 14.36 2.86 1.00
C PRO A 37 13.65 2.49 -0.32
N PRO A 38 14.20 2.91 -1.48
CA PRO A 38 13.62 2.61 -2.80
C PRO A 38 13.44 1.11 -3.10
N LYS A 39 14.39 0.28 -2.64
CA LYS A 39 14.41 -1.18 -2.85
C LYS A 39 13.65 -1.97 -1.79
N THR A 40 13.05 -1.31 -0.80
CA THR A 40 12.24 -1.99 0.21
C THR A 40 10.95 -2.49 -0.42
N THR A 41 10.61 -3.75 -0.19
CA THR A 41 9.38 -4.34 -0.73
C THR A 41 8.16 -4.01 0.12
N LEU A 42 6.97 -4.03 -0.49
CA LEU A 42 5.71 -3.88 0.25
C LEU A 42 5.58 -4.94 1.35
N ASP A 43 6.07 -6.17 1.16
CA ASP A 43 6.08 -7.19 2.21
C ASP A 43 6.80 -6.71 3.47
N GLN A 44 8.00 -6.17 3.29
CA GLN A 44 8.82 -5.69 4.40
C GLN A 44 8.14 -4.51 5.10
N MET A 45 7.59 -3.56 4.35
CA MET A 45 6.85 -2.43 4.93
C MET A 45 5.60 -2.88 5.70
N ARG A 46 4.90 -3.91 5.21
CA ARG A 46 3.73 -4.47 5.89
C ARG A 46 4.11 -5.13 7.20
N ARG A 47 5.21 -5.88 7.22
CA ARG A 47 5.75 -6.50 8.45
C ARG A 47 6.17 -5.45 9.46
N GLU A 48 6.85 -4.40 9.00
CA GLU A 48 7.35 -3.34 9.86
C GLU A 48 6.23 -2.48 10.46
N THR A 49 5.21 -2.16 9.67
CA THR A 49 4.09 -1.32 10.13
C THR A 49 2.89 -2.10 10.68
N GLY A 50 2.83 -3.42 10.46
CA GLY A 50 1.66 -4.25 10.73
C GLY A 50 0.43 -3.93 9.87
N LYS A 51 0.59 -3.12 8.81
CA LYS A 51 -0.51 -2.69 7.92
C LYS A 51 -0.36 -3.34 6.56
N THR A 52 -1.45 -3.89 6.02
CA THR A 52 -1.45 -4.59 4.72
C THR A 52 -1.64 -3.65 3.52
N SER A 53 -2.32 -2.52 3.71
CA SER A 53 -2.59 -1.52 2.66
C SER A 53 -1.52 -0.44 2.59
N GLU A 54 -1.15 0.03 1.38
CA GLU A 54 -0.21 1.14 1.16
C GLU A 54 -0.59 2.41 1.92
N LYS A 55 -1.88 2.76 1.94
CA LYS A 55 -2.40 3.91 2.72
C LYS A 55 -2.12 3.72 4.21
N GLY A 56 -2.45 2.56 4.76
CA GLY A 56 -2.18 2.23 6.17
C GLY A 56 -0.69 2.28 6.51
N ILE A 57 0.18 1.76 5.63
CA ILE A 57 1.64 1.87 5.79
C ILE A 57 2.05 3.35 5.81
N ARG A 58 1.56 4.15 4.85
CA ARG A 58 1.87 5.58 4.77
C ARG A 58 1.37 6.36 5.98
N ASP A 59 0.18 6.05 6.49
CA ASP A 59 -0.39 6.67 7.68
C ASP A 59 0.35 6.23 8.95
N ALA A 60 0.92 5.02 8.98
CA ALA A 60 1.75 4.54 10.08
C ALA A 60 3.14 5.21 10.11
N VAL A 61 3.70 5.57 8.94
CA VAL A 61 5.02 6.23 8.84
C VAL A 61 4.91 7.76 8.95
N LYS A 62 3.76 8.35 8.61
CA LYS A 62 3.54 9.78 8.86
C LYS A 62 3.60 10.04 10.36
N PRO A 63 4.32 11.09 10.81
CA PRO A 63 4.26 11.51 12.19
C PRO A 63 2.80 11.87 12.53
N LYS A 64 2.23 11.22 13.55
CA LYS A 64 0.98 11.66 14.17
C LYS A 64 1.25 13.07 14.71
N LYS A 65 0.67 14.07 14.06
CA LYS A 65 0.74 15.47 14.49
C LYS A 65 -0.26 15.70 15.62
#